data_AF-A0A4U6KDD6-F1
#
_entry.id   AF-A0A4U6KDD6-F1
#
_cell.length_a   1.000
_cell.length_b   1.000
_cell.length_c   1.000
_cell.angle_alpha   90.00
_cell.angle_beta   90.00
_cell.angle_gamma   90.00
#
_symmetry.space_group_name_H-M   'P 1'
#
loop_
_entity.id
_entity.type
_entity.pdbx_description
1 polymer ?
#
loop_
_entity_poly.entity_id
_entity_poly.type
_entity_poly.pdbx_seq_one_letter_code
_entity_poly.pdbx_strand_id
1 'polypeptide(L)'
;GFIDQHVHLIGGGGEAGPHTRTPEVRLPRLVEAGVTSVVGLLGTDGITRHPESLLAKTRALEFEGISAWMLTGAYSLPSPTIT
;
A
#
# COMPACT_ATOMS: atom_id res chain seq x y z
N GLY A 1 8.93 0.96 -17.50
CA GLY A 1 8.43 2.15 -16.78
C GLY A 1 9.17 2.29 -15.49
N PHE A 2 8.79 3.28 -14.69
CA PHE A 2 9.40 3.50 -13.38
C PHE A 2 9.02 2.41 -12.39
N ILE A 3 9.92 2.21 -11.42
CA ILE A 3 9.72 1.35 -10.25
C ILE A 3 9.59 2.30 -9.06
N ASP A 4 8.41 2.32 -8.43
CA ASP A 4 8.19 3.05 -7.19
C ASP A 4 8.14 2.07 -6.02
N GLN A 5 9.20 2.08 -5.21
CA GLN A 5 9.36 1.12 -4.12
C GLN A 5 8.75 1.58 -2.77
N HIS A 6 8.00 2.69 -2.74
CA HIS A 6 7.47 3.23 -1.48
C HIS A 6 6.09 3.86 -1.67
N VAL A 7 5.05 3.01 -1.74
CA VAL A 7 3.67 3.47 -1.94
C VAL A 7 2.72 2.92 -0.87
N HIS A 8 1.91 3.78 -0.25
CA HIS A 8 0.79 3.34 0.58
C HIS A 8 -0.40 2.90 -0.28
N LEU A 9 -0.35 1.69 -0.85
CA LEU A 9 -1.32 1.22 -1.86
C LEU A 9 -2.78 1.23 -1.38
N ILE A 10 -3.02 0.89 -0.11
CA ILE A 10 -4.36 0.91 0.48
C ILE A 10 -4.70 2.24 1.17
N GLY A 11 -3.87 3.27 0.95
CA GLY A 11 -3.91 4.53 1.69
C GLY A 11 -3.14 4.47 3.01
N GLY A 12 -2.74 5.63 3.50
CA GLY A 12 -2.07 5.82 4.78
C GLY A 12 -2.83 6.87 5.60
N GLY A 13 -2.10 7.79 6.21
CA GLY A 13 -2.68 8.84 7.03
C GLY A 13 -3.24 8.33 8.36
N GLY A 14 -4.05 9.16 9.02
CA GLY A 14 -4.68 8.84 10.31
C GLY A 14 -3.98 9.46 11.51
N GLU A 15 -2.84 10.13 11.33
CA GLU A 15 -2.03 10.74 12.39
C GLU A 15 -2.77 11.85 13.16
N ALA A 16 -3.72 12.54 12.50
CA ALA A 16 -4.58 13.54 13.10
C ALA A 16 -6.02 13.05 13.27
N GLY A 17 -6.21 11.73 13.36
CA GLY A 17 -7.49 11.07 13.60
C GLY A 17 -8.12 10.47 12.34
N PRO A 18 -9.24 9.72 12.48
CA PRO A 18 -9.78 8.86 11.41
C PRO A 18 -10.13 9.58 10.10
N HIS A 19 -10.45 10.87 10.17
CA HIS A 19 -10.79 11.70 9.01
C HIS A 19 -9.59 12.04 8.12
N THR A 20 -8.36 11.84 8.62
CA THR A 20 -7.12 12.07 7.86
C THR A 20 -6.60 10.83 7.14
N ARG A 21 -7.34 9.71 7.19
CA ARG A 21 -7.02 8.49 6.46
C ARG A 21 -7.19 8.73 4.96
N THR A 22 -6.14 8.52 4.19
CA THR A 22 -6.19 8.74 2.74
C THR A 22 -6.92 7.58 2.05
N PRO A 23 -7.56 7.81 0.89
CA PRO A 23 -8.11 6.73 0.09
C PRO A 23 -7.01 5.83 -0.47
N GLU A 24 -7.42 4.68 -1.00
CA GLU A 24 -6.51 3.78 -1.72
C GLU A 24 -6.06 4.34 -3.07
N VAL A 25 -4.90 3.87 -3.54
CA VAL A 25 -4.38 4.21 -4.87
C VAL A 25 -5.16 3.45 -5.95
N ARG A 26 -5.40 4.13 -7.07
CA ARG A 26 -6.03 3.53 -8.27
C ARG A 26 -4.99 3.37 -9.37
N LEU A 27 -5.06 2.28 -10.15
CA LEU A 27 -4.13 1.98 -11.24
C LEU A 27 -3.88 3.16 -12.21
N PRO A 28 -4.89 3.94 -12.67
CA PRO A 28 -4.66 5.02 -13.61
C PRO A 28 -3.63 6.04 -13.12
N ARG A 29 -3.61 6.34 -11.81
CA ARG A 29 -2.63 7.28 -11.23
C ARG A 29 -1.19 6.78 -11.33
N LEU A 30 -0.99 5.47 -11.21
CA LEU A 30 0.34 4.85 -11.34
C LEU A 30 0.80 4.88 -12.80
N VAL A 31 -0.08 4.46 -13.72
CA VAL A 31 0.24 4.35 -15.15
C VAL A 31 0.45 5.73 -15.79
N GLU A 32 -0.40 6.71 -15.47
CA GLU A 32 -0.26 8.10 -15.91
C GLU A 32 1.06 8.72 -15.45
N ALA A 33 1.56 8.30 -14.27
CA ALA A 33 2.87 8.71 -13.75
C ALA A 33 4.05 7.93 -14.36
N GLY A 34 3.80 7.00 -15.29
CA GLY A 34 4.81 6.16 -15.92
C GLY A 34 5.31 5.00 -15.04
N VAL A 35 4.66 4.75 -13.89
CA VAL A 35 5.01 3.66 -12.97
C VAL A 35 4.44 2.35 -13.51
N THR A 36 5.32 1.38 -13.73
CA THR A 36 4.96 0.03 -14.19
C THR A 36 5.20 -1.04 -13.14
N SER A 37 5.87 -0.67 -12.04
CA SER A 37 6.19 -1.59 -10.95
C SER A 37 6.10 -0.86 -9.61
N VAL A 38 5.46 -1.47 -8.60
CA VAL A 38 5.26 -0.85 -7.28
C VAL A 38 5.61 -1.78 -6.12
N VAL A 39 6.06 -1.20 -5.00
CA VAL A 39 6.14 -1.89 -3.71
C VAL A 39 5.25 -1.17 -2.70
N GLY A 40 4.23 -1.87 -2.22
CA GLY A 40 3.29 -1.40 -1.23
C GLY A 40 3.78 -1.55 0.21
N LEU A 41 3.40 -0.64 1.10
CA LEU A 41 3.72 -0.73 2.53
C LEU A 41 2.69 -0.05 3.43
N LEU A 42 2.68 -0.43 4.71
CA LEU A 42 1.93 0.27 5.77
C LEU A 42 2.82 1.32 6.46
N GLY A 43 2.18 2.35 7.01
CA GLY A 43 2.85 3.45 7.72
C GLY A 43 2.52 3.47 9.21
N THR A 44 2.14 4.66 9.71
CA THR A 44 1.79 4.90 11.12
C THR A 44 0.60 4.07 11.60
N ASP A 45 -0.48 4.03 10.82
CA ASP A 45 -1.70 3.31 11.18
C ASP A 45 -1.58 1.81 10.88
N GLY A 46 -0.93 1.07 11.79
CA GLY A 46 -0.89 -0.40 11.79
C GLY A 46 -2.05 -1.07 12.53
N ILE A 47 -3.08 -0.30 12.92
CA ILE A 47 -4.22 -0.79 13.72
C ILE A 47 -5.48 -0.92 12.86
N THR A 48 -5.76 0.07 12.01
CA THR A 48 -6.93 0.05 11.11
C THR A 48 -6.56 -0.27 9.66
N ARG A 49 -5.27 -0.45 9.37
CA ARG A 49 -4.75 -1.00 8.12
C ARG A 49 -4.04 -2.32 8.41
N HIS A 50 -4.32 -3.32 7.58
CA HIS A 50 -3.94 -4.71 7.86
C HIS A 50 -3.07 -5.24 6.72
N PRO A 51 -2.00 -6.00 7.00
CA PRO A 51 -1.15 -6.61 5.96
C PRO A 51 -1.93 -7.45 4.94
N GLU A 52 -3.02 -8.11 5.35
CA GLU A 52 -3.90 -8.89 4.48
C GLU A 52 -4.63 -8.01 3.46
N SER A 53 -5.06 -6.82 3.89
CA SER A 53 -5.67 -5.83 2.99
C SER A 53 -4.66 -5.31 1.97
N LEU A 54 -3.42 -5.08 2.41
CA LEU A 54 -2.33 -4.67 1.52
C LEU A 54 -2.00 -5.79 0.51
N LEU A 55 -1.92 -7.04 0.95
CA LEU A 55 -1.70 -8.20 0.08
C LEU A 55 -2.81 -8.35 -0.97
N ALA A 56 -4.07 -8.19 -0.56
CA ALA A 56 -5.21 -8.22 -1.48
C ALA A 56 -5.09 -7.13 -2.55
N LYS A 57 -4.74 -5.90 -2.16
CA LYS A 57 -4.55 -4.78 -3.11
C LYS A 57 -3.36 -4.97 -4.04
N THR A 58 -2.24 -5.48 -3.53
CA THR A 58 -1.06 -5.81 -4.35
C THR A 58 -1.44 -6.81 -5.44
N ARG A 59 -2.12 -7.91 -5.10
CA ARG A 59 -2.57 -8.91 -6.07
C ARG A 59 -3.60 -8.36 -7.06
N ALA A 60 -4.48 -7.45 -6.62
CA ALA A 60 -5.43 -6.79 -7.52
C ALA A 60 -4.69 -5.95 -8.57
N LEU A 61 -3.68 -5.17 -8.19
CA LEU A 61 -2.88 -4.39 -9.13
C LEU A 61 -2.05 -5.28 -10.07
N GLU A 62 -1.57 -6.44 -9.60
CA GLU A 62 -0.96 -7.44 -10.47
C GLU A 62 -1.95 -7.94 -11.53
N PHE A 63 -3.18 -8.27 -11.13
CA PHE A 63 -4.23 -8.69 -12.04
C PHE A 63 -4.62 -7.59 -13.04
N GLU A 64 -4.62 -6.33 -12.61
CA GLU A 64 -4.90 -5.17 -13.47
C GLU A 64 -3.74 -4.84 -14.44
N GLY A 65 -2.57 -5.48 -14.32
CA GLY A 65 -1.55 -5.52 -15.36
C GLY A 65 -0.22 -4.82 -15.06
N ILE A 66 0.07 -4.45 -13.81
CA ILE A 66 1.40 -3.94 -13.40
C ILE A 66 2.13 -4.94 -12.51
N SER A 67 3.44 -4.81 -12.34
CA SER A 67 4.14 -5.64 -11.34
C SER A 67 3.98 -5.04 -9.95
N ALA A 68 3.56 -5.81 -8.95
CA ALA A 68 3.36 -5.27 -7.60
C ALA A 68 3.87 -6.23 -6.52
N TRP A 69 4.56 -5.68 -5.53
CA TRP A 69 5.02 -6.37 -4.32
C TRP A 69 4.58 -5.61 -3.07
N MET A 70 4.88 -6.15 -1.88
CA MET A 70 4.67 -5.45 -0.62
C MET A 70 5.73 -5.75 0.43
N LEU A 71 5.93 -4.82 1.35
CA LEU A 71 6.60 -5.05 2.64
C LEU A 71 5.56 -5.49 3.69
N THR A 72 5.94 -6.47 4.52
CA THR A 72 5.15 -6.83 5.72
C THR A 72 5.40 -5.84 6.86
N GLY A 73 4.61 -5.92 7.93
CA GLY A 73 4.73 -5.02 9.07
C GLY A 73 4.07 -3.66 8.87
N ALA A 74 4.36 -2.76 9.81
CA ALA A 74 3.99 -1.36 9.85
C ALA A 74 5.06 -0.62 10.69
N TYR A 75 4.86 0.66 11.01
CA TYR A 75 5.81 1.39 11.87
C TYR A 75 5.95 0.80 13.28
N SER A 76 4.89 0.17 13.80
CA SER A 76 4.87 -0.38 15.14
C SER A 76 5.78 -1.60 15.30
N LEU A 77 6.42 -1.71 16.46
CA LEU A 77 7.14 -2.90 16.90
C LEU A 77 6.43 -3.51 18.14
N PRO A 78 6.23 -4.85 18.19
CA PRO A 78 6.55 -5.82 17.15
C PRO A 78 5.70 -5.63 15.88
N SER A 79 6.28 -5.98 14.73
CA SER A 79 5.63 -5.78 13.43
C SER A 79 4.39 -6.68 13.29
N PRO A 80 3.25 -6.16 12.77
CA PRO A 80 2.12 -7.00 12.41
C PRO A 80 2.50 -7.95 11.26
N THR A 81 2.14 -9.21 11.38
CA THR A 81 2.37 -10.25 10.36
C THR A 81 1.05 -10.93 10.00
N ILE A 82 1.03 -11.60 8.85
CA ILE A 82 -0.10 -12.43 8.41
C ILE A 82 -0.07 -13.81 9.09
N THR A 83 1.09 -14.23 9.60
CA THR A 83 1.38 -15.54 10.20
C THR A 83 2.08 -15.41 11.54
#